data_AF-A0A438HDN8-F1
#
_entry.id   AF-A0A438HDN8-F1
#
_cell.length_a   1.000
_cell.length_b   1.000
_cell.length_c   1.000
_cell.angle_alpha   90.00
_cell.angle_beta   90.00
_cell.angle_gamma   90.00
#
_symmetry.space_group_name_H-M   'P 1'
#
loop_
_entity.id
_entity.type
_entity.pdbx_description
1 polymer ?
#
loop_
_entity_poly.entity_id
_entity_poly.type
_entity_poly.pdbx_seq_one_letter_code
_entity_poly.pdbx_strand_id
1 'polypeptide(L)'
;MTQEKTQGMQKVLRQNHDIFAWAHSDMKGIHPSIASHRLNVFLTARPVRQKIRRFHPDRQRIIRNEIDKLLEVGFIREVSYPDWLAT
;
A
#
# COMPACT_ATOMS: atom_id res chain seq x y z
N MET A 1 -15.27 6.84 -30.20
CA MET A 1 -14.13 7.78 -30.03
C MET A 1 -13.39 7.87 -31.35
N THR A 2 -13.06 9.07 -31.83
CA THR A 2 -12.31 9.28 -33.09
C THR A 2 -10.80 9.10 -32.89
N GLN A 3 -10.10 8.66 -33.93
CA GLN A 3 -8.67 8.35 -33.91
C GLN A 3 -7.79 9.52 -33.41
N GLU A 4 -8.16 10.75 -33.78
CA GLU A 4 -7.49 11.99 -33.35
C GLU A 4 -7.54 12.19 -31.82
N LYS A 5 -8.67 11.85 -31.19
CA LYS A 5 -8.81 11.95 -29.72
C LYS A 5 -7.89 10.96 -29.03
N THR A 6 -7.79 9.74 -29.54
CA THR A 6 -6.90 8.70 -28.99
C THR A 6 -5.43 9.11 -29.09
N GLN A 7 -5.02 9.68 -30.24
CA GLN A 7 -3.66 10.18 -30.42
C GLN A 7 -3.34 11.37 -29.50
N GLY A 8 -4.30 12.30 -29.34
CA GLY A 8 -4.18 13.40 -28.39
C GLY A 8 -3.98 12.91 -26.95
N MET A 9 -4.78 11.93 -26.52
CA MET A 9 -4.64 11.33 -25.19
C MET A 9 -3.29 10.63 -25.00
N GLN A 10 -2.83 9.86 -25.98
CA GLN A 10 -1.52 9.19 -25.91
C GLN A 10 -0.37 10.19 -25.76
N LYS A 11 -0.44 11.33 -26.46
CA LYS A 11 0.56 12.39 -26.34
C LYS A 11 0.60 12.96 -24.93
N VAL A 12 -0.57 13.28 -24.36
CA VAL A 12 -0.67 13.81 -22.98
C VAL A 12 -0.13 12.80 -21.96
N LEU A 13 -0.50 11.52 -22.06
CA LEU A 13 -0.02 10.49 -21.14
C LEU A 13 1.51 10.31 -21.21
N ARG A 14 2.09 10.35 -22.41
CA ARG A 14 3.55 10.27 -22.58
C ARG A 14 4.28 11.49 -22.03
N GLN A 15 3.70 12.68 -22.19
CA GLN A 15 4.27 13.93 -21.66
C GLN A 15 4.24 13.99 -20.14
N ASN A 16 3.32 13.30 -19.49
CA ASN A 16 3.12 13.28 -18.03
C ASN A 16 3.46 11.92 -17.43
N HIS A 17 4.37 11.16 -18.05
CA HIS A 17 4.70 9.80 -17.61
C HIS A 17 5.25 9.78 -16.17
N ASP A 18 5.95 10.83 -15.76
CA ASP A 18 6.54 11.02 -14.44
C ASP A 18 5.52 11.33 -13.32
N ILE A 19 4.29 11.70 -13.66
CA ILE A 19 3.22 11.96 -12.68
C ILE A 19 2.64 10.65 -12.13
N PHE A 20 2.77 9.55 -12.88
CA PHE A 20 2.23 8.25 -12.48
C PHE A 20 3.21 7.46 -11.64
N ALA A 21 2.66 6.64 -10.74
CA ALA A 21 3.45 5.67 -10.02
C ALA A 21 3.49 4.34 -10.77
N TRP A 22 4.63 4.03 -11.39
CA TRP A 22 4.84 2.76 -12.12
C TRP A 22 5.39 1.68 -11.20
N ALA A 23 6.13 2.08 -10.18
CA ALA A 23 6.65 1.25 -9.11
C ALA A 23 6.27 1.82 -7.74
N HIS A 24 6.39 0.99 -6.70
CA HIS A 24 6.17 1.40 -5.32
C HIS A 24 7.06 2.57 -4.88
N SER A 25 8.28 2.67 -5.43
CA SER A 25 9.22 3.77 -5.19
C SER A 25 8.70 5.13 -5.66
N ASP A 26 7.81 5.14 -6.65
CA ASP A 26 7.26 6.36 -7.24
C ASP A 26 6.11 6.93 -6.37
N MET A 27 5.50 6.09 -5.52
CA MET A 27 4.44 6.48 -4.60
C MET A 27 5.01 7.19 -3.36
N LYS A 28 5.67 8.33 -3.54
CA LYS A 28 6.15 9.17 -2.43
C LYS A 28 4.95 9.73 -1.67
N GLY A 29 4.47 8.98 -0.69
CA GLY A 29 3.31 9.33 0.12
C GLY A 29 3.49 10.67 0.83
N ILE A 30 2.41 11.16 1.42
CA ILE A 30 2.45 12.39 2.23
C ILE A 30 3.17 12.08 3.55
N HIS A 31 4.15 12.89 3.92
CA HIS A 31 4.88 12.70 5.16
C HIS A 31 3.90 12.75 6.37
N PRO A 32 3.98 11.82 7.35
CA PRO A 32 3.03 11.77 8.46
C PRO A 32 2.94 13.04 9.31
N SER A 33 3.97 13.89 9.28
CA SER A 33 3.94 15.20 9.97
C SER A 33 3.05 16.23 9.26
N ILE A 34 2.76 16.05 7.97
CA ILE A 34 1.89 16.93 7.19
C ILE A 34 0.45 16.49 7.38
N ALA A 35 0.18 15.20 7.17
CA ALA A 35 -1.15 14.62 7.32
C ALA A 35 -1.03 13.18 7.80
N SER A 36 -1.81 12.86 8.84
CA SER A 36 -1.96 11.49 9.32
C SER A 36 -3.42 11.22 9.64
N HIS A 37 -3.86 10.01 9.36
CA HIS A 37 -5.20 9.56 9.73
C HIS A 37 -5.15 8.84 11.07
N ARG A 38 -6.06 9.20 11.96
CA ARG A 38 -6.28 8.49 13.22
C ARG A 38 -7.62 7.78 13.17
N LEU A 39 -7.63 6.49 13.46
CA LEU A 39 -8.86 5.73 13.62
C LEU A 39 -9.60 6.22 14.86
N ASN A 40 -10.90 6.53 14.71
CA ASN A 40 -11.76 6.89 15.82
C ASN A 40 -12.29 5.61 16.48
N VAL A 41 -11.50 5.06 17.41
CA VAL A 41 -11.85 3.84 18.16
C VAL A 41 -12.33 4.23 19.55
N PHE A 42 -13.38 3.58 20.05
CA PHE A 42 -13.83 3.78 21.43
C PHE A 42 -12.72 3.46 22.42
N LEU A 43 -12.52 4.32 23.43
CA LEU A 43 -11.51 4.12 24.49
C LEU A 43 -11.72 2.83 25.28
N THR A 44 -12.95 2.32 25.31
CA THR A 44 -13.33 1.07 25.99
C THR A 44 -13.27 -0.16 25.08
N ALA A 45 -12.95 0.01 23.79
CA ALA A 45 -12.85 -1.10 22.86
C ALA A 45 -11.67 -2.01 23.26
N ARG A 46 -11.96 -3.31 23.39
CA ARG A 46 -10.94 -4.31 23.69
C ARG A 46 -10.22 -4.71 22.40
N PRO A 47 -8.87 -4.78 22.41
CA PRO A 47 -8.12 -5.40 21.32
C PRO A 47 -8.59 -6.83 21.06
N VAL A 48 -8.64 -7.21 19.78
CA VAL A 48 -8.99 -8.58 19.38
C VAL A 48 -7.87 -9.15 18.54
N ARG A 49 -7.21 -10.17 19.08
CA ARG A 49 -6.19 -10.94 18.37
C ARG A 49 -6.84 -11.85 17.33
N GLN A 50 -6.63 -11.54 16.05
CA GLN A 50 -7.17 -12.35 14.94
C GLN A 50 -6.24 -13.48 14.54
N LYS A 51 -6.70 -14.73 14.53
CA LYS A 51 -5.92 -15.90 14.12
C LYS A 51 -5.27 -15.72 12.73
N ILE A 52 -3.97 -16.01 12.62
CA ILE A 52 -3.24 -15.99 11.34
C ILE A 52 -3.93 -16.91 10.33
N ARG A 53 -4.24 -16.37 9.15
CA ARG A 53 -4.76 -17.14 8.02
C ARG A 53 -3.62 -17.83 7.30
N ARG A 54 -3.73 -19.15 7.12
CA ARG A 54 -2.78 -19.93 6.32
C ARG A 54 -3.20 -19.89 4.85
N PHE A 55 -2.26 -19.55 3.97
CA PHE A 55 -2.46 -19.54 2.52
C PHE A 55 -1.73 -20.72 1.86
N HIS A 56 -2.13 -21.09 0.65
CA HIS A 56 -1.38 -22.06 -0.17
C HIS A 56 0.06 -21.57 -0.43
N PRO A 57 1.08 -22.44 -0.50
CA PRO A 57 2.49 -22.04 -0.68
C PRO A 57 2.74 -21.04 -1.81
N ASP A 58 2.07 -21.20 -2.96
CA ASP A 58 2.22 -20.27 -4.10
C ASP A 58 1.78 -18.85 -3.75
N ARG A 59 0.67 -18.71 -3.02
CA ARG A 59 0.19 -17.39 -2.56
C ARG A 59 1.11 -16.84 -1.49
N GLN A 60 1.63 -17.69 -0.59
CA GLN A 60 2.59 -17.24 0.43
C GLN A 60 3.87 -16.66 -0.18
N ARG A 61 4.34 -17.20 -1.32
CA ARG A 61 5.49 -16.63 -2.04
C ARG A 61 5.18 -15.23 -2.58
N ILE A 62 4.01 -15.05 -3.20
CA ILE A 62 3.59 -13.74 -3.74
C ILE A 62 3.44 -12.72 -2.60
N ILE A 63 2.80 -13.11 -1.49
CA ILE A 63 2.60 -12.25 -0.33
C ILE A 63 3.95 -11.80 0.25
N ARG A 64 4.91 -12.72 0.41
CA ARG A 64 6.25 -12.38 0.91
C ARG A 64 6.97 -11.38 0.01
N ASN A 65 7.01 -11.66 -1.29
CA ASN A 65 7.64 -10.75 -2.25
C ASN A 65 7.01 -9.34 -2.23
N GLU A 66 5.70 -9.23 -1.99
CA GLU A 66 5.03 -7.94 -1.90
C GLU A 66 5.34 -7.23 -0.58
N ILE A 67 5.36 -7.97 0.54
CA ILE A 67 5.79 -7.44 1.84
C ILE A 67 7.21 -6.86 1.75
N ASP A 68 8.14 -7.58 1.12
CA ASP A 68 9.53 -7.15 0.99
C ASP A 68 9.63 -5.81 0.22
N LYS A 69 8.90 -5.67 -0.89
CA LYS A 69 8.85 -4.40 -1.65
C LYS A 69 8.28 -3.25 -0.82
N LEU A 70 7.19 -3.49 -0.07
CA LEU A 70 6.55 -2.47 0.75
C LEU A 70 7.42 -2.05 1.94
N LEU A 71 8.21 -2.99 2.49
CA LEU A 71 9.22 -2.71 3.51
C LEU A 71 10.37 -1.88 2.94
N GLU A 72 10.87 -2.23 1.75
CA GLU A 72 11.97 -1.52 1.09
C GLU A 72 11.65 -0.04 0.85
N VAL A 73 10.43 0.27 0.42
CA VAL A 73 9.98 1.66 0.20
C VAL A 73 9.47 2.35 1.48
N GLY A 74 9.42 1.63 2.61
CA GLY A 74 9.02 2.18 3.91
C GLY A 74 7.52 2.45 4.10
N PHE A 75 6.64 1.83 3.30
CA PHE A 75 5.18 1.98 3.45
C PHE A 75 4.64 1.20 4.64
N ILE A 76 5.29 0.08 4.96
CA ILE A 76 5.01 -0.71 6.14
C ILE A 76 6.26 -0.81 7.00
N ARG A 77 6.06 -1.11 8.28
CA ARG A 77 7.14 -1.31 9.25
C ARG A 77 6.75 -2.39 10.24
N GLU A 78 7.74 -3.07 10.78
CA GLU A 78 7.51 -4.01 11.87
C GLU A 78 7.06 -3.26 13.14
N VAL A 79 6.07 -3.81 13.84
CA VAL A 79 5.49 -3.25 15.06
C VAL A 79 5.16 -4.37 16.03
N SER A 80 5.38 -4.13 17.33
CA SER A 80 5.02 -5.07 18.38
C SER A 80 3.73 -4.61 19.07
N TYR A 81 2.62 -5.27 18.74
CA TYR A 81 1.32 -5.07 19.39
C TYR A 81 0.78 -6.42 19.89
N PRO A 82 1.21 -6.87 21.08
CA PRO A 82 0.89 -8.22 21.57
C PRO A 82 -0.61 -8.47 21.74
N ASP A 83 -1.40 -7.42 21.99
CA ASP A 83 -2.84 -7.54 22.21
C ASP A 83 -3.69 -7.53 20.92
N TRP A 84 -3.13 -7.07 19.80
CA TRP A 84 -3.89 -6.84 18.55
C TRP A 84 -3.56 -7.86 17.45
N LEU A 85 -2.31 -8.30 17.38
CA LEU A 85 -1.83 -9.16 16.30
C LEU A 85 -1.79 -10.62 16.77
N ALA A 86 -2.15 -11.55 15.88
CA ALA A 86 -1.84 -12.94 16.17
C ALA A 86 -0.34 -13.18 16.08
N THR A 87 0.25 -13.52 17.23
CA THR A 87 1.52 -14.25 17.28
C THR A 87 1.33 -15.72 16.90
#